data_AF-A0AA43A7J8-F1
#
_entry.id   AF-A0AA43A7J8-F1
#
_cell.length_a   1.000
_cell.length_b   1.000
_cell.length_c   1.000
_cell.angle_alpha   90.00
_cell.angle_beta   90.00
_cell.angle_gamma   90.00
#
_symmetry.space_group_name_H-M   'P 1'
#
loop_
_entity.id
_entity.type
_entity.pdbx_description
1 polymer ?
#
loop_
_entity_poly.entity_id
_entity_poly.type
_entity_poly.pdbx_seq_one_letter_code
_entity_poly.pdbx_strand_id
1 'polypeptide(L)'
;LDYPVITGIDRQYLLDNPDKTQDSVNLALQLMDALESRTLFNLDDISEIHFEEQEGLVMHTRIGGVPVRMGKQGFGTKLNRLESIYDDLEPRLMALKYIDLNVTDRVIVKLDVKRTAGRS
;
A
#
# COMPACT_ATOMS: atom_id res chain seq x y z
N LEU A 1 -8.46 -16.77 5.68
CA LEU A 1 -7.67 -15.52 5.54
C LEU A 1 -7.17 -15.48 4.10
N ASP A 2 -7.65 -14.51 3.35
CA ASP A 2 -7.21 -14.25 1.99
C ASP A 2 -6.06 -13.25 2.06
N TYR A 3 -4.83 -13.74 2.07
CA TYR A 3 -3.64 -12.89 2.15
C TYR A 3 -3.42 -12.10 0.84
N PRO A 4 -2.86 -10.88 0.93
CA PRO A 4 -2.49 -10.13 -0.25
C PRO A 4 -1.38 -10.85 -1.03
N VAL A 5 -1.40 -10.72 -2.35
CA VAL A 5 -0.35 -11.27 -3.20
C VAL A 5 0.86 -10.33 -3.16
N ILE A 6 2.07 -10.89 -3.00
CA ILE A 6 3.32 -10.12 -3.13
C ILE A 6 3.79 -10.15 -4.57
N THR A 7 4.07 -8.98 -5.16
CA THR A 7 4.46 -8.83 -6.57
C THR A 7 5.62 -7.84 -6.73
N GLY A 8 6.05 -7.60 -7.98
CA GLY A 8 7.12 -6.63 -8.28
C GLY A 8 8.54 -7.21 -8.26
N ILE A 9 8.66 -8.51 -8.01
CA ILE A 9 9.92 -9.26 -8.10
C ILE A 9 9.87 -10.14 -9.34
N ASP A 10 10.59 -9.76 -10.39
CA ASP A 10 10.69 -10.59 -11.59
C ASP A 10 11.77 -11.68 -11.43
N ARG A 11 11.68 -12.71 -12.27
CA ARG A 11 12.57 -13.88 -12.21
C ARG A 11 14.04 -13.52 -12.42
N GLN A 12 14.33 -12.60 -13.33
CA GLN A 12 15.72 -12.23 -13.63
C GLN A 12 16.31 -11.46 -12.45
N TYR A 13 15.56 -10.50 -11.90
CA TYR A 13 15.95 -9.77 -10.69
C TYR A 13 16.24 -10.71 -9.52
N LEU A 14 15.37 -11.70 -9.30
CA LEU A 14 15.53 -12.70 -8.23
C LEU A 14 16.83 -13.50 -8.39
N LEU A 15 17.15 -13.91 -9.61
CA LEU A 15 18.37 -14.68 -9.90
C LEU A 15 19.64 -13.83 -9.75
N ASP A 16 19.56 -12.56 -10.13
CA ASP A 16 20.70 -11.63 -10.10
C ASP A 16 20.92 -11.03 -8.70
N ASN A 17 19.88 -10.92 -7.87
CA ASN A 17 19.90 -10.27 -6.56
C ASN A 17 19.13 -11.08 -5.49
N PRO A 18 19.56 -12.31 -5.16
CA PRO A 18 18.85 -13.18 -4.22
C PRO A 18 18.72 -12.55 -2.81
N ASP A 19 19.78 -11.92 -2.30
CA ASP A 19 19.77 -11.30 -0.97
C ASP A 19 18.81 -10.11 -0.90
N LYS A 20 18.83 -9.21 -1.91
CA LYS A 20 17.88 -8.09 -1.98
C LYS A 20 16.44 -8.56 -2.15
N THR A 21 16.24 -9.68 -2.84
CA THR A 21 14.92 -10.31 -3.00
C THR A 21 14.43 -10.87 -1.66
N GLN A 22 15.31 -11.48 -0.88
CA GLN A 22 14.97 -11.91 0.47
C GLN A 22 14.61 -10.69 1.35
N ASP A 23 15.38 -9.61 1.26
CA ASP A 23 15.11 -8.37 1.99
C ASP A 23 13.75 -7.76 1.61
N SER A 24 13.39 -7.75 0.33
CA SER A 24 12.10 -7.20 -0.12
C SER A 24 10.91 -8.04 0.35
N VAL A 25 11.03 -9.37 0.35
CA VAL A 25 10.02 -10.27 0.91
C VAL A 25 9.89 -10.06 2.42
N ASN A 26 11.01 -10.01 3.15
CA ASN A 26 11.01 -9.74 4.59
C ASN A 26 10.35 -8.40 4.92
N LEU A 27 10.60 -7.38 4.10
CA LEU A 27 10.00 -6.07 4.24
C LEU A 27 8.47 -6.12 4.05
N ALA A 28 7.98 -6.90 3.06
CA ALA A 28 6.55 -7.10 2.85
C ALA A 28 5.91 -7.83 4.04
N LEU A 29 6.56 -8.85 4.60
CA LEU A 29 6.09 -9.55 5.80
C LEU A 29 6.00 -8.62 7.01
N GLN A 30 6.99 -7.75 7.24
CA GLN A 30 6.93 -6.74 8.30
C GLN A 30 5.74 -5.78 8.14
N LEU A 31 5.38 -5.43 6.91
CA LEU A 31 4.20 -4.62 6.64
C LEU A 31 2.91 -5.40 6.93
N MET A 32 2.86 -6.69 6.59
CA MET A 32 1.72 -7.56 6.91
C MET A 32 1.52 -7.70 8.42
N ASP A 33 2.58 -7.91 9.19
CA ASP A 33 2.52 -7.96 10.65
C ASP A 33 1.97 -6.63 11.23
N ALA A 34 2.35 -5.50 10.65
CA ALA A 34 1.87 -4.19 11.06
C ALA A 34 0.39 -3.95 10.73
N LEU A 35 -0.18 -4.70 9.78
CA LEU A 35 -1.61 -4.66 9.39
C LEU A 35 -2.46 -5.68 10.16
N GLU A 36 -1.90 -6.83 10.53
CA GLU A 36 -2.66 -7.93 11.16
C GLU A 36 -3.30 -7.51 12.49
N SER A 37 -2.65 -6.64 13.26
CA SER A 37 -3.15 -6.16 14.55
C SER A 37 -4.18 -5.03 14.46
N ARG A 38 -4.55 -4.58 13.26
CA ARG A 38 -5.39 -3.39 13.04
C ARG A 38 -6.84 -3.75 12.73
N THR A 39 -7.74 -2.81 12.99
CA THR A 39 -9.18 -2.99 12.75
C THR A 39 -9.76 -2.05 11.70
N LEU A 40 -9.22 -0.83 11.54
CA LEU A 40 -9.77 0.15 10.60
C LEU A 40 -9.20 -0.01 9.18
N PHE A 41 -7.89 -0.27 9.08
CA PHE A 41 -7.25 -0.58 7.81
C PHE A 41 -6.28 -1.75 8.00
N ASN A 42 -6.67 -2.92 7.53
CA ASN A 42 -6.01 -4.19 7.84
C ASN A 42 -5.78 -5.05 6.58
N LEU A 43 -5.37 -6.31 6.74
CA LEU A 43 -5.06 -7.21 5.63
C LEU A 43 -6.26 -7.47 4.69
N ASP A 44 -7.49 -7.45 5.19
CA ASP A 44 -8.68 -7.65 4.38
C ASP A 44 -8.92 -6.48 3.41
N ASP A 45 -8.39 -5.29 3.70
CA ASP A 45 -8.51 -4.10 2.86
C ASP A 45 -7.48 -4.06 1.73
N ILE A 46 -6.56 -5.03 1.67
CA ILE A 46 -5.45 -5.07 0.72
C ILE A 46 -5.60 -6.28 -0.21
N SER A 47 -5.42 -6.07 -1.51
CA SER A 47 -5.35 -7.15 -2.50
C SER A 47 -3.92 -7.53 -2.86
N GLU A 48 -2.98 -6.59 -2.78
CA GLU A 48 -1.60 -6.76 -3.27
C GLU A 48 -0.61 -5.91 -2.46
N ILE A 49 0.59 -6.44 -2.28
CA ILE A 49 1.77 -5.70 -1.83
C ILE A 49 2.82 -5.78 -2.95
N HIS A 50 2.97 -4.68 -3.68
CA HIS A 50 3.92 -4.55 -4.77
C HIS A 50 5.24 -3.98 -4.28
N PHE A 51 6.35 -4.65 -4.58
CA PHE A 51 7.69 -4.12 -4.35
C PHE A 51 8.17 -3.34 -5.58
N GLU A 52 8.61 -2.10 -5.36
CA GLU A 52 9.29 -1.29 -6.37
C GLU A 52 10.67 -0.89 -5.82
N GLU A 53 11.72 -1.03 -6.64
CA GLU A 53 13.11 -0.92 -6.17
C GLU A 53 13.44 0.47 -5.61
N GLN A 54 12.90 1.54 -6.20
CA GLN A 54 13.19 2.92 -5.83
C GLN A 54 12.29 3.42 -4.70
N GLU A 55 10.98 3.23 -4.82
CA GLU A 55 9.91 3.72 -3.94
C GLU A 55 9.70 2.80 -2.73
N GLY A 56 10.05 1.51 -2.80
CA GLY A 56 9.81 0.52 -1.75
C GLY A 56 8.46 -0.18 -1.91
N LEU A 57 7.74 -0.41 -0.82
CA LEU A 57 6.46 -1.10 -0.87
C LEU A 57 5.31 -0.16 -1.26
N VAL A 58 4.43 -0.67 -2.12
CA VAL A 58 3.15 -0.08 -2.48
C VAL A 58 2.06 -1.12 -2.24
N MET A 59 1.10 -0.81 -1.37
CA MET A 59 -0.09 -1.67 -1.21
C MET A 59 -1.16 -1.26 -2.20
N HIS A 60 -1.94 -2.20 -2.71
CA HIS A 60 -3.17 -1.88 -3.44
C HIS A 60 -4.37 -2.25 -2.60
N THR A 61 -5.26 -1.28 -2.40
CA THR A 61 -6.54 -1.51 -1.72
C THR A 61 -7.41 -2.48 -2.51
N ARG A 62 -8.13 -3.35 -1.81
CA ARG A 62 -9.08 -4.30 -2.39
C ARG A 62 -10.20 -3.58 -3.13
N ILE A 63 -10.68 -2.47 -2.59
CA ILE A 63 -11.69 -1.62 -3.23
C ILE A 63 -11.01 -0.65 -4.20
N GLY A 64 -11.25 -0.85 -5.50
CA GLY A 64 -10.83 0.10 -6.53
C GLY A 64 -9.34 0.06 -6.91
N GLY A 65 -8.54 -0.79 -6.26
CA GLY A 65 -7.12 -0.99 -6.59
C GLY A 65 -6.26 0.23 -6.31
N VAL A 66 -6.66 1.08 -5.35
CA VAL A 66 -5.97 2.34 -5.07
C VAL A 66 -4.57 2.06 -4.52
N PRO A 67 -3.50 2.57 -5.15
CA PRO A 67 -2.14 2.44 -4.63
C PRO A 67 -1.93 3.27 -3.37
N VAL A 68 -1.31 2.66 -2.36
CA VAL A 68 -0.90 3.27 -1.09
C VAL A 68 0.61 3.12 -0.95
N ARG A 69 1.35 4.21 -1.14
CA ARG A 69 2.82 4.21 -1.13
C ARG A 69 3.34 4.19 0.30
N MET A 70 3.97 3.08 0.69
CA MET A 70 4.45 2.85 2.05
C MET A 70 5.93 3.15 2.25
N GLY A 71 6.76 3.05 1.22
CA GLY A 71 8.20 3.19 1.41
C GLY A 71 8.83 1.92 2.01
N LYS A 72 9.96 2.09 2.69
CA LYS A 72 10.77 0.97 3.22
C LYS A 72 10.85 0.91 4.76
N GLN A 73 10.15 1.80 5.47
CA GLN A 73 10.26 1.87 6.94
C GLN A 73 9.09 2.65 7.56
N GLY A 74 8.96 2.52 8.88
CA GLY A 74 8.03 3.31 9.70
C GLY A 74 6.56 2.96 9.47
N PHE A 75 6.27 1.70 9.14
CA PHE A 75 4.92 1.23 8.78
C PHE A 75 3.88 1.57 9.84
N GLY A 76 4.17 1.31 11.13
CA GLY A 76 3.24 1.61 12.22
C GLY A 76 2.82 3.09 12.25
N THR A 77 3.78 4.02 12.24
CA THR A 77 3.49 5.46 12.26
C THR A 77 2.77 5.93 10.99
N LYS A 78 3.04 5.31 9.84
CA LYS A 78 2.35 5.59 8.57
C LYS A 78 0.90 5.12 8.61
N LEU A 79 0.67 3.90 9.06
CA LEU A 79 -0.67 3.33 9.19
C LEU A 79 -1.51 4.05 10.25
N ASN A 80 -0.92 4.47 11.38
CA ASN A 80 -1.63 5.29 12.37
C ASN A 80 -2.16 6.61 11.77
N ARG A 81 -1.36 7.25 10.89
CA ARG A 81 -1.80 8.45 10.18
C ARG A 81 -2.91 8.15 9.17
N LEU A 82 -2.81 7.03 8.46
CA LEU A 82 -3.87 6.61 7.54
C LEU A 82 -5.19 6.38 8.29
N GLU A 83 -5.16 5.60 9.37
CA GLU A 83 -6.35 5.28 10.17
C GLU A 83 -7.00 6.53 10.76
N SER A 84 -6.22 7.56 11.12
CA SER A 84 -6.76 8.83 11.63
C SER A 84 -7.67 9.58 10.64
N ILE A 85 -7.62 9.23 9.35
CA ILE A 85 -8.46 9.83 8.30
C ILE A 85 -9.25 8.77 7.52
N TYR A 86 -9.17 7.49 7.89
CA TYR A 86 -9.61 6.41 7.01
C TYR A 86 -11.14 6.36 6.87
N ASP A 87 -11.89 6.59 7.96
CA ASP A 87 -13.36 6.63 7.93
C ASP A 87 -13.91 7.67 6.93
N ASP A 88 -13.22 8.81 6.79
CA ASP A 88 -13.58 9.86 5.82
C ASP A 88 -13.13 9.52 4.39
N LEU A 89 -12.06 8.72 4.27
CA LEU A 89 -11.39 8.39 3.02
C LEU A 89 -12.01 7.16 2.33
N GLU A 90 -12.40 6.15 3.09
CA GLU A 90 -12.91 4.85 2.64
C GLU A 90 -14.07 5.01 1.63
N PRO A 91 -15.12 5.82 1.90
CA PRO A 91 -16.25 5.98 0.97
C PRO A 91 -15.85 6.61 -0.37
N ARG A 92 -14.65 7.21 -0.43
CA ARG A 92 -14.13 7.97 -1.58
C ARG A 92 -12.98 7.24 -2.29
N LEU A 93 -12.57 6.05 -1.84
CA LEU A 93 -11.41 5.31 -2.39
C LEU A 93 -11.46 5.21 -3.91
N MET A 94 -12.61 4.86 -4.50
CA MET A 94 -12.74 4.70 -5.96
C MET A 94 -12.48 5.98 -6.76
N ALA A 95 -12.60 7.16 -6.14
CA ALA A 95 -12.29 8.45 -6.75
C ALA A 95 -10.82 8.85 -6.59
N LEU A 96 -10.01 8.05 -5.90
CA LEU A 96 -8.60 8.32 -5.66
C LEU A 96 -7.73 7.68 -6.75
N LYS A 97 -6.69 8.41 -7.14
CA LYS A 97 -5.60 7.92 -7.97
C LYS A 97 -4.52 7.23 -7.14
N TYR A 98 -4.18 7.78 -5.97
CA TYR A 98 -3.28 7.15 -4.99
C TYR A 98 -3.35 7.84 -3.63
N ILE A 99 -2.81 7.16 -2.63
CA ILE A 99 -2.48 7.68 -1.30
C ILE A 99 -0.97 7.56 -1.10
N ASP A 100 -0.31 8.62 -0.65
CA ASP A 100 1.13 8.63 -0.37
C ASP A 100 1.38 8.82 1.12
N LEU A 101 1.91 7.77 1.75
CA LEU A 101 2.32 7.75 3.15
C LEU A 101 3.84 7.82 3.30
N ASN A 102 4.59 7.78 2.19
CA ASN A 102 6.05 7.88 2.18
C ASN A 102 6.52 9.35 2.20
N VAL A 103 5.80 10.16 2.96
CA VAL A 103 6.08 11.58 3.20
C VAL A 103 6.03 11.87 4.70
N THR A 104 6.82 12.84 5.13
CA THR A 104 6.97 13.18 6.55
C THR A 104 5.72 13.88 7.09
N ASP A 105 5.19 13.34 8.19
CA ASP A 105 4.13 13.90 9.04
C ASP A 105 2.81 14.30 8.34
N ARG A 106 2.53 13.74 7.17
CA ARG A 106 1.28 14.00 6.43
C ARG A 106 0.83 12.79 5.63
N VAL A 107 -0.40 12.85 5.14
CA VAL A 107 -0.94 11.92 4.13
C VAL A 107 -1.27 12.74 2.89
N ILE A 108 -0.75 12.35 1.73
CA ILE A 108 -1.10 13.01 0.45
C ILE A 108 -2.10 12.11 -0.27
N VAL A 109 -3.23 12.67 -0.65
CA VAL A 109 -4.25 11.99 -1.45
C VAL A 109 -4.34 12.66 -2.80
N LYS A 110 -4.23 11.88 -3.89
CA LYS A 110 -4.45 12.36 -5.25
C LYS A 110 -5.76 11.84 -5.78
N LEU A 111 -6.59 12.72 -6.34
CA LEU A 111 -7.87 12.37 -6.96
C LEU A 111 -7.69 11.91 -8.42
N ASP A 112 -8.54 10.99 -8.86
CA ASP A 112 -8.70 10.63 -10.26
C ASP A 112 -9.83 11.47 -10.90
N VAL A 113 -9.42 12.58 -11.51
CA VAL A 113 -10.33 13.56 -12.13
C VAL A 113 -11.15 12.94 -13.26
N LYS A 114 -10.66 11.87 -13.92
CA LYS A 114 -11.38 11.22 -15.02
C LYS A 114 -12.54 10.36 -14.54
N ARG A 115 -12.45 9.74 -13.36
CA ARG A 115 -13.55 8.96 -12.75
C ARG A 115 -14.65 9.83 -12.17
N THR A 116 -14.31 11.04 -11.74
CA THR A 116 -15.27 11.97 -11.11
C THR A 116 -16.24 12.58 -12.13
N ALA A 117 -15.82 12.75 -13.39
CA ALA A 117 -16.63 13.32 -14.47
C ALA A 117 -17.70 12.37 -15.05
N GLY A 118 -17.70 11.08 -14.66
CA GLY A 118 -18.70 10.09 -15.11
C GLY A 118 -19.97 10.04 -14.27
N ARG A 119 -20.09 10.89 -13.25
CA ARG A 119 -21.30 11.11 -12.45
C ARG A 119 -21.78 12.54 -12.70
N SER A 120 -22.55 12.74 -13.76
CA SER A 120 -23.30 13.97 -14.04
C SER A 120 -24.64 13.59 -14.64
#